data_AF-A0A352XSN1-F1
#
_entry.id   AF-A0A352XSN1-F1
#
_cell.length_a   1.000
_cell.length_b   1.000
_cell.length_c   1.000
_cell.angle_alpha   90.00
_cell.angle_beta   90.00
_cell.angle_gamma   90.00
#
_symmetry.space_group_name_H-M   'P 1'
#
loop_
_entity.id
_entity.type
_entity.pdbx_description
1 polymer ?
#
loop_
_entity_poly.entity_id
_entity_poly.type
_entity_poly.pdbx_seq_one_letter_code
_entity_poly.pdbx_strand_id
1 'polypeptide(L)'
;PAAILMATTRSFLRSIAQVETSAGKVLEKTNNLLCPDMPPNMFVTCLYAILDPISGRLQYANAGHDLPYRRHSGGVSELYATGMPLGLMPDMYYQEKETTLAPGE
;
A
#
# COMPACT_ATOMS: atom_id res chain seq x y z
N PRO A 1 -1.50 17.92 12.64
CA PRO A 1 -2.08 16.56 12.79
C PRO A 1 -1.71 15.61 11.65
N ALA A 2 -2.00 15.96 10.39
CA ALA A 2 -1.70 15.11 9.23
C ALA A 2 -0.20 14.75 9.09
N ALA A 3 0.71 15.69 9.34
CA ALA A 3 2.15 15.43 9.27
C ALA A 3 2.63 14.38 10.29
N ILE A 4 2.08 14.40 11.51
CA ILE A 4 2.40 13.41 12.54
C ILE A 4 1.86 12.04 12.11
N LEU A 5 0.62 11.98 11.62
CA LEU A 5 0.03 10.74 11.14
C LEU A 5 0.85 10.14 9.98
N MET A 6 1.29 10.96 9.01
CA MET A 6 2.18 10.50 7.94
C MET A 6 3.52 9.98 8.48
N ALA A 7 4.11 10.65 9.48
CA ALA A 7 5.35 10.21 10.10
C ALA A 7 5.19 8.85 10.81
N THR A 8 4.10 8.66 11.55
CA THR A 8 3.75 7.39 12.21
C THR A 8 3.50 6.29 11.18
N THR A 9 2.63 6.52 10.19
CA THR A 9 2.33 5.57 9.12
C THR A 9 3.60 5.13 8.38
N ARG A 10 4.45 6.09 7.98
CA ARG A 10 5.73 5.79 7.32
C ARG A 10 6.66 4.96 8.21
N SER A 11 6.69 5.22 9.51
CA SER A 11 7.53 4.48 10.45
C SER A 11 7.06 3.03 10.60
N PHE A 12 5.75 2.81 10.73
CA PHE A 12 5.16 1.46 10.77
C PHE A 12 5.38 0.70 9.47
N LEU A 13 5.11 1.32 8.32
CA LEU A 13 5.35 0.70 7.01
C LEU A 13 6.80 0.23 6.87
N ARG A 14 7.77 1.10 7.22
CA ARG A 14 9.20 0.74 7.17
C ARG A 14 9.56 -0.39 8.12
N SER A 15 9.01 -0.41 9.33
CA SER A 15 9.29 -1.46 10.31
C SER A 15 8.71 -2.81 9.88
N ILE A 16 7.48 -2.82 9.38
CA ILE A 16 6.79 -4.07 8.98
C ILE A 16 7.41 -4.62 7.69
N ALA A 17 7.81 -3.76 6.76
CA ALA A 17 8.46 -4.15 5.51
C ALA A 17 9.80 -4.89 5.70
N GLN A 18 10.41 -4.84 6.89
CA GLN A 18 11.62 -5.62 7.20
C GLN A 18 11.35 -7.10 7.44
N VAL A 19 10.11 -7.47 7.79
CA VAL A 19 9.74 -8.83 8.17
C VAL A 19 8.64 -9.44 7.31
N GLU A 20 7.86 -8.60 6.61
CA GLU A 20 6.75 -9.00 5.77
C GLU A 20 7.05 -8.75 4.31
N THR A 21 6.77 -9.74 3.47
CA THR A 21 7.04 -9.71 2.02
C THR A 21 5.77 -9.56 1.19
N SER A 22 4.59 -9.74 1.78
CA SER A 22 3.31 -9.47 1.14
C SER A 22 2.89 -8.01 1.31
N ALA A 23 2.64 -7.31 0.20
CA ALA A 23 2.15 -5.94 0.20
C ALA A 23 0.80 -5.80 0.94
N GLY A 24 -0.11 -6.77 0.75
CA GLY A 24 -1.39 -6.80 1.46
C GLY A 24 -1.20 -6.96 2.97
N LYS A 25 -0.29 -7.84 3.40
CA LYS A 25 0.01 -8.07 4.83
C LYS A 25 0.74 -6.90 5.48
N VAL A 26 1.58 -6.17 4.75
CA VAL A 26 2.17 -4.92 5.23
C VAL A 26 1.07 -3.91 5.58
N LEU A 27 0.08 -3.73 4.69
CA LEU A 27 -1.04 -2.81 4.93
C LEU A 27 -1.95 -3.29 6.07
N GLU A 28 -2.27 -4.58 6.15
CA GLU A 28 -3.07 -5.18 7.23
C GLU A 28 -2.44 -4.91 8.62
N LYS A 29 -1.14 -5.23 8.77
CA LYS A 29 -0.40 -4.99 10.01
C LYS A 29 -0.29 -3.50 10.33
N THR A 30 -0.04 -2.66 9.32
CA THR A 30 0.05 -1.20 9.49
C THR A 30 -1.29 -0.63 9.95
N ASN A 31 -2.39 -1.08 9.35
CA ASN A 31 -3.74 -0.69 9.73
C ASN A 31 -4.03 -1.02 11.19
N ASN A 32 -3.69 -2.23 11.62
CA ASN A 32 -3.94 -2.68 12.99
C ASN A 32 -3.10 -1.93 14.04
N LEU A 33 -1.93 -1.42 13.67
CA LEU A 33 -1.16 -0.52 14.53
C LEU A 33 -1.68 0.92 14.53
N LEU A 34 -2.23 1.41 13.41
CA LEU A 34 -2.75 2.78 13.30
C LEU A 34 -4.14 2.94 13.92
N CYS A 35 -5.00 1.92 13.82
CA CYS A 35 -6.41 2.02 14.17
C CYS A 35 -6.67 2.45 15.64
N PRO A 36 -5.93 1.97 16.65
CA PRO A 36 -6.14 2.38 18.04
C PRO A 36 -5.81 3.85 18.32
N ASP A 37 -4.83 4.41 17.60
CA ASP A 37 -4.32 5.78 17.80
C ASP A 37 -4.88 6.78 16.77
N MET A 38 -5.81 6.34 15.91
CA MET A 38 -6.38 7.17 14.86
C MET A 38 -7.33 8.22 15.46
N PRO A 39 -7.11 9.53 15.20
CA PRO A 39 -8.04 10.56 15.65
C PRO A 39 -9.43 10.39 15.01
N PRO A 40 -10.51 10.82 15.68
CA PRO A 40 -11.86 10.77 15.12
C PRO A 40 -11.93 11.47 13.75
N ASN A 41 -12.64 10.85 12.80
CA ASN A 41 -12.83 11.35 11.43
C ASN A 41 -11.52 11.51 10.62
N MET A 42 -10.44 10.82 11.00
CA MET A 42 -9.21 10.76 10.22
C MET A 42 -8.96 9.36 9.69
N PHE A 43 -8.28 9.29 8.55
CA PHE A 43 -7.82 8.06 7.92
C PHE A 43 -6.59 8.35 7.05
N VAL A 44 -5.89 7.30 6.62
CA VAL A 44 -4.78 7.42 5.66
C VAL A 44 -5.06 6.58 4.43
N THR A 45 -5.03 7.23 3.27
CA THR A 45 -4.98 6.49 2.00
C THR A 45 -3.55 6.05 1.72
N CYS A 46 -3.32 4.83 1.26
CA CYS A 46 -1.98 4.34 0.96
C CYS A 46 -1.97 3.37 -0.21
N LEU A 47 -1.10 3.62 -1.19
CA LEU A 47 -0.64 2.60 -2.13
C LEU A 47 0.70 2.07 -1.62
N TYR A 48 0.83 0.76 -1.50
CA TYR A 48 2.08 0.11 -1.13
C TYR A 48 2.48 -0.89 -2.21
N ALA A 49 3.74 -0.84 -2.64
CA ALA A 49 4.27 -1.70 -3.68
C ALA A 49 5.69 -2.17 -3.36
N ILE A 50 5.98 -3.42 -3.72
CA ILE A 50 7.26 -4.08 -3.60
C ILE A 50 7.70 -4.46 -5.01
N LEU A 51 8.83 -3.91 -5.45
CA LEU A 51 9.42 -4.19 -6.75
C LEU A 51 10.68 -5.02 -6.57
N ASP A 52 10.74 -6.18 -7.23
CA ASP A 52 11.99 -6.86 -7.51
C ASP A 52 12.58 -6.28 -8.81
N PRO A 53 13.69 -5.52 -8.74
CA PRO A 53 14.27 -4.87 -9.90
C PRO A 53 14.95 -5.84 -10.87
N ILE A 54 15.25 -7.08 -10.46
CA ILE A 54 15.92 -8.07 -11.31
C ILE A 54 14.89 -8.73 -12.23
N SER A 55 13.77 -9.18 -11.67
CA SER A 55 12.70 -9.84 -12.43
C SER A 55 11.65 -8.88 -12.99
N GLY A 56 11.60 -7.65 -12.48
CA GLY A 56 10.52 -6.68 -12.76
C GLY A 56 9.21 -7.01 -12.04
N ARG A 57 9.19 -8.00 -11.13
CA ARG A 57 7.99 -8.40 -10.40
C ARG A 57 7.57 -7.29 -9.42
N LEU A 58 6.38 -6.74 -9.65
CA LEU A 58 5.74 -5.73 -8.82
C LEU A 58 4.55 -6.35 -8.08
N GLN A 59 4.66 -6.51 -6.77
CA GLN A 59 3.50 -6.77 -5.90
C GLN A 59 2.98 -5.46 -5.34
N TYR A 60 1.67 -5.29 -5.29
CA TYR A 60 1.07 -4.06 -4.78
C TYR A 60 -0.28 -4.33 -4.11
N ALA A 61 -0.62 -3.45 -3.18
CA ALA A 61 -1.91 -3.41 -2.51
C ALA A 61 -2.33 -1.94 -2.28
N ASN A 62 -3.63 -1.71 -2.21
CA ASN A 62 -4.20 -0.37 -2.11
C ASN A 62 -5.14 -0.27 -0.89
N ALA A 63 -4.92 0.75 -0.07
CA ALA A 63 -5.72 1.17 1.06
C ALA A 63 -6.42 2.50 0.75
N GLY A 64 -7.44 2.46 -0.10
CA GLY A 64 -8.29 3.61 -0.43
C GLY A 64 -7.62 4.76 -1.18
N HIS A 65 -6.45 4.55 -1.78
CA HIS A 65 -5.78 5.50 -2.65
C HIS A 65 -6.30 5.41 -4.09
N ASP A 66 -6.14 6.48 -4.86
CA ASP A 66 -6.47 6.47 -6.29
C ASP A 66 -5.64 5.42 -7.04
N LEU A 67 -6.21 4.85 -8.09
CA LEU A 67 -5.55 3.79 -8.85
C LEU A 67 -4.31 4.35 -9.57
N PRO A 68 -3.12 3.76 -9.35
CA PRO A 68 -1.93 4.22 -10.03
C PRO A 68 -1.95 3.73 -11.48
N TYR A 69 -1.40 4.55 -12.37
CA TYR A 69 -1.24 4.21 -13.77
C TYR A 69 0.13 3.59 -14.04
N ARG A 70 0.16 2.52 -14.82
CA ARG A 70 1.36 1.93 -15.43
C ARG A 70 1.41 2.30 -16.90
N ARG A 71 2.53 2.88 -17.32
CA ARG A 71 2.83 3.09 -18.74
C ARG A 71 3.62 1.90 -19.27
N HIS A 72 3.24 1.41 -20.45
CA HIS A 72 3.91 0.34 -21.16
C HIS A 72 3.92 0.62 -22.66
N SER A 73 4.61 -0.22 -23.44
CA SER A 73 4.70 -0.06 -24.91
C SER A 73 3.34 0.01 -25.62
N GLY A 74 2.35 -0.70 -25.06
CA GLY A 74 0.97 -0.75 -25.56
C GLY A 74 0.05 0.38 -25.06
N GLY A 75 0.54 1.32 -24.25
CA GLY A 75 -0.25 2.44 -23.74
C GLY A 75 -0.17 2.62 -22.22
N VAL A 76 -1.30 2.98 -21.61
CA VAL A 76 -1.41 3.22 -20.16
C VAL A 76 -2.53 2.33 -19.61
N SER A 77 -2.26 1.62 -18.52
CA SER A 77 -3.24 0.79 -17.81
C SER A 77 -3.27 1.14 -16.32
N GLU A 78 -4.42 0.98 -15.68
CA GLU A 78 -4.54 1.14 -14.22
C GLU A 78 -4.11 -0.15 -13.51
N LEU A 79 -3.35 0.00 -12.41
CA LEU A 79 -3.07 -1.12 -11.51
C LEU A 79 -4.21 -1.22 -10.49
N TYR A 80 -5.24 -1.95 -10.88
CA TYR A 80 -6.47 -2.05 -10.09
C TYR A 80 -6.27 -2.92 -8.84
N ALA A 81 -6.17 -2.33 -7.65
CA ALA A 81 -6.30 -3.01 -6.37
C ALA A 81 -7.21 -2.21 -5.45
N THR A 82 -7.96 -2.89 -4.58
CA THR A 82 -8.95 -2.27 -3.69
C THR A 82 -8.69 -2.58 -2.22
N GLY A 83 -9.04 -1.64 -1.35
CA GLY A 83 -9.03 -1.78 0.09
C GLY A 83 -9.55 -0.50 0.74
N MET A 84 -9.98 -0.60 2.00
CA MET A 84 -10.42 0.57 2.76
C MET A 84 -9.22 1.42 3.19
N PRO A 85 -9.38 2.74 3.38
CA PRO A 85 -8.33 3.55 4.00
C PRO A 85 -7.87 3.01 5.37
N LEU A 86 -6.58 3.19 5.67
CA LEU A 86 -5.98 2.76 6.93
C LEU A 86 -6.58 3.52 8.12
N GLY A 87 -6.78 2.78 9.22
CA GLY A 87 -7.23 3.26 10.52
C GLY A 87 -8.72 3.54 10.64
N LEU A 88 -9.52 3.15 9.65
CA LEU A 88 -10.99 3.21 9.74
C LEU A 88 -11.56 2.07 10.58
N MET A 89 -11.05 0.85 10.40
CA MET A 89 -11.51 -0.37 11.08
C MET A 89 -10.33 -1.30 11.31
N PRO A 90 -10.27 -2.03 12.43
CA PRO A 90 -9.26 -3.07 12.64
C PRO A 90 -9.52 -4.28 11.73
N ASP A 91 -8.50 -5.11 11.56
CA ASP A 91 -8.56 -6.43 10.90
C ASP A 91 -9.07 -6.39 9.45
N MET A 92 -8.79 -5.29 8.76
CA MET A 92 -9.12 -5.11 7.35
C MET A 92 -8.19 -5.95 6.47
N TYR A 93 -8.79 -6.64 5.49
CA TYR A 93 -8.08 -7.29 4.40
C TYR A 93 -7.78 -6.30 3.27
N TYR A 94 -6.57 -6.37 2.72
CA TYR A 94 -6.11 -5.57 1.59
C TYR A 94 -5.80 -6.50 0.42
N GLN A 95 -6.48 -6.27 -0.72
CA GLN A 95 -6.25 -7.08 -1.91
C GLN A 95 -4.84 -6.87 -2.42
N GLU A 96 -4.07 -7.94 -2.47
CA GLU A 96 -2.77 -7.96 -3.13
C GLU A 96 -2.92 -8.37 -4.59
N LYS A 97 -2.19 -7.68 -5.46
CA LYS A 97 -2.03 -8.03 -6.85
C LYS A 97 -0.57 -8.01 -7.26
N GLU A 98 -0.31 -8.67 -8.39
CA GLU A 98 1.01 -8.77 -8.97
C GLU A 98 0.97 -8.42 -10.45
N THR A 99 2.04 -7.82 -10.94
CA THR A 99 2.33 -7.71 -12.36
C THR A 99 3.83 -7.72 -12.59
N THR A 100 4.25 -7.77 -13.86
CA THR A 100 5.65 -7.68 -14.26
C THR A 100 5.84 -6.39 -15.03
N LEU A 101 6.85 -5.61 -14.66
CA LEU A 101 7.28 -4.41 -15.37
C LEU A 101 8.42 -4.78 -16.31
N ALA A 102 8.36 -4.27 -17.55
CA ALA A 102 9.50 -4.34 -18.45
C ALA A 102 10.52 -3.23 -18.13
N PRO A 103 11.81 -3.39 -18.51
CA PRO A 103 12.78 -2.32 -18.35
C PRO A 103 12.33 -1.02 -19.03
N GLY A 104 12.27 0.07 -18.26
CA GLY A 104 11.83 1.39 -18.73
C GLY A 104 10.34 1.68 -18.58
N GLU A 105 9.57 0.76 -17.97
CA GLU A 105 8.20 0.98 -17.48
C GLU A 105 8.15 1.56 -16.07
#